data_AF-A0A915Z6W3-F1
#
_entry.id   AF-A0A915Z6W3-F1
#
_cell.length_a   1.000
_cell.length_b   1.000
_cell.length_c   1.000
_cell.angle_alpha   90.00
_cell.angle_beta   90.00
_cell.angle_gamma   90.00
#
_symmetry.space_group_name_H-M   'P 1'
#
loop_
_entity.id
_entity.type
_entity.pdbx_description
1 polymer ?
#
loop_
_entity_poly.entity_id
_entity_poly.type
_entity_poly.pdbx_seq_one_letter_code
_entity_poly.pdbx_strand_id
1 'polypeptide(L)'
;MVGLTSAGGIIALLDESEEELKIYALEKLNTLVDQFWAEISDAVSKIEILYEDEFFPQRKLSALVASKVYYHLGEFDDSLTFALGAEDMFDASSKSEYVETII
;
A
#
# COMPACT_ATOMS: atom_id res chain seq x y z
N MET A 1 -12.28 -19.92 -14.87
CA MET A 1 -12.32 -18.53 -14.41
C MET A 1 -11.10 -18.36 -13.52
N VAL A 2 -10.01 -17.81 -14.06
CA VAL A 2 -8.78 -17.60 -13.28
C VAL A 2 -9.05 -16.38 -12.42
N GLY A 3 -9.56 -16.59 -11.21
CA GLY A 3 -9.40 -15.58 -10.17
C GLY A 3 -7.90 -15.35 -10.05
N LEU A 4 -7.47 -14.10 -9.98
CA LEU A 4 -6.10 -13.81 -9.58
C LEU A 4 -5.94 -14.43 -8.18
N THR A 5 -5.37 -15.63 -8.08
CA THR A 5 -5.38 -16.39 -6.81
C THR A 5 -4.31 -15.92 -5.84
N SER A 6 -3.41 -15.02 -6.27
CA SER A 6 -2.33 -14.47 -5.44
C SER A 6 -1.92 -13.07 -5.91
N ALA A 7 -1.58 -12.21 -4.95
CA ALA A 7 -0.88 -10.95 -5.13
C ALA A 7 0.62 -11.15 -5.40
N GLY A 8 1.17 -12.36 -5.15
CA GLY A 8 2.58 -12.68 -5.35
C GLY A 8 3.16 -12.30 -6.72
N GLY A 9 2.39 -12.44 -7.80
CA GLY A 9 2.85 -12.01 -9.14
C GLY A 9 3.00 -10.49 -9.27
N ILE A 10 2.21 -9.72 -8.54
CA ILE A 10 2.28 -8.25 -8.52
C ILE A 10 3.34 -7.78 -7.54
N ILE A 11 3.50 -8.47 -6.42
CA ILE A 11 4.60 -8.25 -5.48
C ILE A 11 5.96 -8.47 -6.16
N ALA A 12 6.07 -9.46 -7.06
CA ALA A 12 7.27 -9.67 -7.85
C ALA A 12 7.61 -8.46 -8.75
N LEU A 13 6.60 -7.74 -9.25
CA LEU A 13 6.81 -6.52 -10.04
C LEU A 13 7.36 -5.35 -9.21
N LEU A 14 7.19 -5.35 -7.89
CA LEU A 14 7.84 -4.36 -7.02
C LEU A 14 9.36 -4.58 -6.92
N ASP A 15 9.85 -5.78 -7.21
CA ASP A 15 11.27 -6.15 -7.19
C ASP A 15 12.00 -5.70 -8.46
N GLU A 16 11.26 -5.40 -9.53
CA GLU A 16 11.82 -4.96 -10.80
C GLU A 16 12.55 -3.61 -10.65
N SER A 17 13.57 -3.38 -11.49
CA SER A 17 14.34 -2.12 -11.44
C SER A 17 13.60 -0.92 -12.02
N GLU A 18 12.62 -1.16 -12.89
CA GLU A 18 11.85 -0.14 -13.59
C GLU A 18 10.80 0.51 -12.66
N GLU A 19 10.88 1.83 -12.49
CA GLU A 19 9.95 2.59 -11.65
C GLU A 19 8.50 2.46 -12.14
N GLU A 20 8.28 2.45 -13.45
CA GLU A 20 6.95 2.30 -14.06
C GLU A 20 6.27 0.99 -13.66
N LEU A 21 7.03 -0.11 -13.56
CA LEU A 21 6.51 -1.41 -13.13
C LEU A 21 6.14 -1.39 -11.65
N LYS A 22 6.95 -0.72 -10.81
CA LYS A 22 6.65 -0.55 -9.38
C LYS A 22 5.39 0.28 -9.16
N ILE A 23 5.21 1.35 -9.93
CA ILE A 23 4.00 2.19 -9.89
C ILE A 23 2.77 1.36 -10.25
N TYR A 24 2.84 0.62 -11.37
CA TYR A 24 1.74 -0.24 -11.80
C TYR A 24 1.42 -1.32 -10.74
N ALA A 25 2.46 -1.90 -10.14
CA ALA A 25 2.33 -2.86 -9.07
C ALA A 25 1.62 -2.25 -7.86
N LEU A 26 2.04 -1.07 -7.39
CA LEU A 26 1.43 -0.35 -6.27
C LEU A 26 -0.05 -0.03 -6.51
N GLU A 27 -0.40 0.50 -7.68
CA GLU A 27 -1.80 0.78 -8.03
C GLU A 27 -2.65 -0.49 -7.97
N LYS A 28 -2.13 -1.60 -8.49
CA LYS A 28 -2.80 -2.89 -8.42
C LYS A 28 -2.90 -3.41 -6.99
N LEU A 29 -1.83 -3.33 -6.20
CA LEU A 29 -1.82 -3.74 -4.80
C LEU A 29 -2.83 -2.95 -3.98
N ASN A 30 -2.96 -1.65 -4.20
CA ASN A 30 -3.97 -0.81 -3.54
C ASN A 30 -5.41 -1.31 -3.79
N THR A 31 -5.70 -1.86 -4.96
CA THR A 31 -7.03 -2.44 -5.27
C THR A 31 -7.25 -3.84 -4.70
N LEU A 32 -6.16 -4.55 -4.42
CA LEU A 32 -6.16 -5.93 -3.97
C LEU A 32 -5.92 -6.06 -2.46
N VAL A 33 -5.53 -4.97 -1.79
CA VAL A 33 -5.16 -4.96 -0.38
C VAL A 33 -6.26 -5.51 0.51
N ASP A 34 -7.52 -5.20 0.25
CA ASP A 34 -8.63 -5.71 1.06
C ASP A 34 -8.81 -7.24 0.98
N GLN A 35 -8.38 -7.88 -0.10
CA GLN A 35 -8.47 -9.33 -0.29
C GLN A 35 -7.17 -10.07 0.02
N PHE A 36 -6.03 -9.43 -0.26
CA PHE A 36 -4.71 -10.02 -0.19
C PHE A 36 -3.80 -9.34 0.83
N TRP A 37 -4.34 -8.61 1.82
CA TRP A 37 -3.56 -7.94 2.88
C TRP A 37 -2.56 -8.89 3.54
N ALA A 38 -2.92 -10.15 3.74
CA ALA A 38 -2.03 -11.15 4.34
C ALA A 38 -0.78 -11.42 3.48
N GLU A 39 -0.93 -11.58 2.16
CA GLU A 39 0.22 -11.76 1.26
C GLU A 39 1.02 -10.45 1.11
N ILE A 40 0.34 -9.30 1.08
CA ILE A 40 0.97 -8.00 0.92
C ILE A 40 1.73 -7.60 2.20
N SER A 41 1.25 -8.02 3.37
CA SER A 41 1.94 -7.81 4.64
C SER A 41 3.33 -8.42 4.68
N ASP A 42 3.52 -9.58 4.04
CA ASP A 42 4.85 -10.21 3.92
C ASP A 42 5.80 -9.35 3.07
N ALA A 43 5.25 -8.58 2.14
CA ALA A 43 5.98 -7.68 1.25
C ALA A 43 5.90 -6.19 1.66
N VAL A 44 5.29 -5.85 2.79
CA VAL A 44 5.06 -4.45 3.20
C VAL A 44 6.37 -3.71 3.36
N SER A 45 7.42 -4.39 3.83
CA SER A 45 8.76 -3.81 3.95
C SER A 45 9.34 -3.33 2.62
N LYS A 46 8.95 -3.94 1.49
CA LYS A 46 9.35 -3.41 0.17
C LYS A 46 8.64 -2.11 -0.15
N ILE A 47 7.37 -2.01 0.24
CA ILE A 47 6.55 -0.80 0.06
C ILE A 47 7.10 0.33 0.93
N GLU A 48 7.55 0.03 2.15
CA GLU A 48 8.24 0.99 3.02
C GLU A 48 9.51 1.54 2.37
N ILE A 49 10.34 0.67 1.80
CA ILE A 49 11.56 1.09 1.07
C ILE A 49 11.21 2.03 -0.10
N LEU A 50 10.13 1.76 -0.84
CA LEU A 50 9.66 2.63 -1.92
C LEU A 50 9.06 3.95 -1.42
N TYR A 51 8.55 3.98 -0.18
CA TYR A 51 8.11 5.20 0.46
C TYR A 51 9.30 6.06 0.91
N GLU A 52 10.35 5.43 1.45
CA GLU A 52 11.59 6.09 1.85
C GLU A 52 12.39 6.63 0.66
N ASP A 53 12.16 6.09 -0.54
CA ASP A 53 12.79 6.59 -1.76
C ASP A 53 12.24 7.98 -2.15
N GLU A 54 13.03 9.02 -1.89
CA GLU A 54 12.68 10.40 -2.21
C GLU A 54 12.59 10.67 -3.73
N PHE A 55 13.23 9.85 -4.56
CA PHE A 55 13.18 9.98 -6.01
C PHE A 55 11.92 9.36 -6.60
N PHE A 56 11.23 8.49 -5.84
CA PHE A 56 10.07 7.79 -6.33
C PHE A 56 8.82 8.71 -6.37
N PRO A 57 8.25 8.97 -7.56
CA PRO A 57 7.16 9.93 -7.72
C PRO A 57 5.86 9.48 -7.03
N GLN A 58 5.69 8.18 -6.83
CA GLN A 58 4.49 7.56 -6.24
C GLN A 58 4.71 7.11 -4.80
N ARG A 59 5.69 7.69 -4.08
CA ARG A 59 5.95 7.35 -2.67
C ARG A 59 4.71 7.49 -1.77
N LYS A 60 3.87 8.50 -2.05
CA LYS A 60 2.61 8.74 -1.32
C LYS A 60 1.62 7.58 -1.48
N LEU A 61 1.58 6.96 -2.66
CA LEU A 61 0.75 5.76 -2.91
C LEU A 61 1.30 4.56 -2.13
N SER A 62 2.63 4.40 -2.07
CA SER A 62 3.28 3.37 -1.24
C SER A 62 2.86 3.48 0.22
N ALA A 63 2.92 4.68 0.79
CA ALA A 63 2.46 4.93 2.16
C ALA A 63 0.98 4.58 2.36
N LEU A 64 0.11 4.94 1.41
CA LEU A 64 -1.32 4.60 1.48
C LEU A 64 -1.58 3.08 1.42
N VAL A 65 -0.80 2.34 0.63
CA VAL A 65 -0.93 0.88 0.56
C VAL A 65 -0.44 0.24 1.87
N ALA A 66 0.72 0.68 2.38
CA ALA A 66 1.25 0.21 3.66
C ALA A 66 0.25 0.46 4.79
N SER A 67 -0.30 1.67 4.87
CA SER A 67 -1.27 2.03 5.90
C SER A 67 -2.52 1.15 5.86
N LYS A 68 -3.04 0.83 4.67
CA LYS A 68 -4.17 -0.11 4.53
C LYS A 68 -3.82 -1.52 4.97
N VAL A 69 -2.60 -1.99 4.70
CA VAL A 69 -2.14 -3.31 5.17
C VAL A 69 -2.09 -3.35 6.70
N TYR A 70 -1.47 -2.35 7.33
CA TYR A 70 -1.40 -2.25 8.79
C TYR A 70 -2.76 -2.16 9.45
N TYR A 71 -3.70 -1.44 8.83
CA TYR A 71 -5.09 -1.41 9.26
C TYR A 71 -5.72 -2.80 9.31
N HIS A 72 -5.51 -3.62 8.27
CA HIS A 72 -6.01 -5.01 8.24
C HIS A 72 -5.26 -5.93 9.22
N LEU A 73 -3.98 -5.64 9.53
CA LEU A 73 -3.21 -6.34 10.56
C LEU A 73 -3.67 -5.99 11.99
N GLY A 74 -4.42 -4.91 12.17
CA GLY A 74 -4.81 -4.38 13.47
C GLY A 74 -3.77 -3.45 14.11
N GLU A 75 -2.71 -3.11 13.39
CA GLU A 75 -1.66 -2.18 13.81
C GLU A 75 -2.08 -0.74 13.43
N PHE A 76 -3.01 -0.18 14.21
CA PHE A 76 -3.60 1.13 13.88
C PHE A 76 -2.61 2.29 14.01
N ASP A 77 -1.64 2.21 14.94
CA ASP A 77 -0.61 3.24 15.13
C ASP A 77 0.30 3.38 13.90
N ASP A 78 0.80 2.26 13.37
CA ASP A 78 1.59 2.25 12.14
C ASP A 78 0.74 2.67 10.94
N SER A 79 -0.49 2.17 10.86
CA SER A 79 -1.45 2.60 9.83
C SER A 79 -1.63 4.12 9.82
N LEU A 80 -1.84 4.75 10.97
CA LEU A 80 -1.97 6.21 11.05
C LEU A 80 -0.69 6.91 10.60
N THR A 81 0.47 6.43 11.04
CA THR A 81 1.77 7.02 10.69
C THR A 81 1.98 7.03 9.17
N PHE A 82 1.73 5.90 8.50
CA PHE A 82 1.83 5.80 7.05
C PHE A 82 0.73 6.59 6.33
N ALA A 83 -0.49 6.60 6.86
CA ALA A 83 -1.59 7.38 6.28
C ALA A 83 -1.29 8.88 6.30
N LEU A 84 -0.71 9.40 7.40
CA LEU A 84 -0.25 10.79 7.48
C LEU A 84 0.90 11.05 6.50
N GLY A 85 1.80 10.09 6.32
CA GLY A 85 2.91 10.17 5.36
C GLY A 85 2.48 10.16 3.88
N ALA A 86 1.27 9.68 3.59
CA ALA A 86 0.68 9.71 2.24
C ALA A 86 0.18 11.12 1.85
N GLU A 87 0.04 12.05 2.80
CA GLU A 87 -0.36 13.45 2.61
C GLU A 87 -1.51 13.59 1.59
N ASP A 88 -1.26 14.16 0.40
CA ASP A 88 -2.26 14.36 -0.67
C ASP A 88 -2.97 13.07 -1.15
N MET A 89 -2.36 11.89 -0.98
CA MET A 89 -3.00 10.62 -1.35
C MET A 89 -3.94 10.10 -0.26
N PHE A 90 -3.81 10.59 0.97
CA PHE A 90 -4.69 10.25 2.09
C PHE A 90 -5.60 11.44 2.41
N ASP A 91 -6.84 11.32 1.95
CA ASP A 91 -7.85 12.32 2.22
C ASP A 91 -8.43 12.12 3.63
N ALA A 92 -7.78 12.69 4.65
CA ALA A 92 -8.22 12.62 6.05
C ALA A 92 -9.62 13.26 6.28
N SER A 93 -10.12 14.04 5.31
CA SER A 93 -11.48 14.59 5.31
C SER A 93 -12.50 13.70 4.58
N SER A 94 -12.07 12.62 3.91
CA SER A 94 -12.99 11.66 3.31
C SER A 94 -13.67 10.82 4.39
N LYS A 95 -15.00 10.76 4.36
CA LYS A 95 -15.82 9.87 5.21
C LYS A 95 -15.76 8.41 4.74
N SER A 96 -14.57 7.85 4.69
CA SER A 96 -14.40 6.42 4.44
C SER A 96 -14.30 5.70 5.77
N GLU A 97 -14.87 4.49 5.89
CA GLU A 97 -14.76 3.66 7.11
C GLU A 97 -13.30 3.47 7.55
N TYR A 98 -12.37 3.42 6.59
CA TYR A 98 -10.93 3.40 6.85
C TYR A 98 -10.46 4.64 7.64
N VAL A 99 -10.84 5.82 7.16
CA VAL A 99 -10.47 7.12 7.77
C VAL A 99 -11.16 7.30 9.12
N GLU A 100 -12.45 6.93 9.23
CA GLU A 100 -13.18 7.00 10.50
C GLU A 100 -12.68 6.00 11.56
N THR A 101 -12.04 4.90 11.16
CA THR A 101 -11.53 3.90 12.11
C THR A 101 -10.11 4.22 12.58
N ILE A 102 -9.32 4.95 11.78
CA ILE A 102 -7.91 5.26 12.09
C ILE A 102 -7.75 6.62 12.79
N ILE A 103 -8.72 7.53 12.65
CA ILE A 103 -8.71 8.87 13.26
C ILE A 103 -9.45 8.90 14.60
#